data_AF-A0A850B2H0-F1
#
_entry.id   AF-A0A850B2H0-F1
#
_cell.length_a   1.000
_cell.length_b   1.000
_cell.length_c   1.000
_cell.angle_alpha   90.00
_cell.angle_beta   90.00
_cell.angle_gamma   90.00
#
_symmetry.space_group_name_H-M   'P 1'
#
loop_
_entity.id
_entity.type
_entity.pdbx_description
1 polymer ?
#
loop_
_entity_poly.entity_id
_entity_poly.type
_entity_poly.pdbx_seq_one_letter_code
_entity_poly.pdbx_strand_id
1 'polypeptide(L)'
;MPGPDEGLEQHSGTKVILLMVIVFFGGLLWTLRTGQQTVLQTHVLATLVLVAPAFLLAHSDNKYLVPYLVLVWAISPEVRRIVDWMQGEYHPRSLISVAPIAATMALSVPVTRQRIVVPQILYKALASLALAMAYAGFVGYIRNELPAVFELAGTVAPFAILLYAAGRPNIPGERDFWVLSIVYIALGVAAYGLIQYVYAPAWDTMWMRAVSREFIAIGRPEPYEIRVFSTFGSPLQASLFLLTALIPMLVEPKWRRGISYPGAAFIGYVLLLTITRTAWVALAAGVLAYLIIAKGARKIHAIMATVLVTAVVWFSLPYLPGYETISDRLTSMTALKTDTSMTARQGIAQMIWDAWKDNPIGTGMGSFGVGTRLSSDPSKANTGFDNGYIGLMLSYGWVGMLFFMRGLWLLLRSVRAYSIDPDREPYTRLAVAFMVAYAVYTGSAYGAGVFVLLLVIALPFGISKPVAEVEPEPLFVDAARPLRRRLGPTEPIRTRAPR
;
A
#
# COMPACT_ATOMS: atom_id res chain seq x y z
N MET A 1 29.56 3.05 21.87
CA MET A 1 28.96 1.98 22.69
C MET A 1 27.45 2.17 22.62
N PRO A 2 26.68 1.17 22.17
CA PRO A 2 25.22 1.29 22.12
C PRO A 2 24.68 1.46 23.54
N GLY A 3 23.69 2.34 23.70
CA GLY A 3 23.12 2.66 25.02
C GLY A 3 22.37 1.48 25.63
N PRO A 4 22.24 1.42 26.97
CA PRO A 4 21.59 0.31 27.68
C PRO A 4 20.13 0.06 27.25
N ASP A 5 19.47 1.03 26.62
CA ASP A 5 18.08 0.91 26.16
C ASP A 5 17.92 0.20 24.79
N GLU A 6 18.97 0.17 23.95
CA GLU A 6 18.88 -0.48 22.63
C GLU A 6 18.78 -2.01 22.75
N GLY A 7 19.36 -2.61 23.81
CA GLY A 7 19.31 -4.05 24.04
C GLY A 7 17.95 -4.57 24.52
N LEU A 8 17.21 -3.76 25.29
CA LEU A 8 15.91 -4.13 25.87
C LEU A 8 14.77 -4.04 24.83
N GLU A 9 14.76 -3.01 23.98
CA GLU A 9 13.82 -2.93 22.85
C GLU A 9 14.03 -4.08 21.86
N GLN A 10 15.28 -4.44 21.58
CA GLN A 10 15.62 -5.48 20.62
C GLN A 10 15.23 -6.89 21.12
N HIS A 11 15.35 -7.14 22.43
CA HIS A 11 14.86 -8.37 23.06
C HIS A 11 13.32 -8.45 23.11
N SER A 12 12.63 -7.34 23.36
CA SER A 12 11.15 -7.28 23.35
C SER A 12 10.60 -7.48 21.93
N GLY A 13 11.19 -6.81 20.93
CA GLY A 13 10.80 -6.96 19.52
C GLY A 13 10.97 -8.39 18.99
N THR A 14 12.08 -9.06 19.34
CA THR A 14 12.32 -10.45 18.93
C THR A 14 11.29 -11.42 19.54
N LYS A 15 10.90 -11.21 20.80
CA LYS A 15 9.85 -12.03 21.45
C LYS A 15 8.48 -11.83 20.81
N VAL A 16 8.13 -10.60 20.44
CA VAL A 16 6.88 -10.29 19.73
C VAL A 16 6.88 -10.91 18.34
N ILE A 17 7.97 -10.78 17.56
CA ILE A 17 8.09 -11.40 16.23
C ILE A 17 8.01 -12.91 16.33
N LEU A 18 8.72 -13.53 17.28
CA LEU A 18 8.68 -14.97 17.49
C LEU A 18 7.27 -15.44 17.88
N LEU A 19 6.60 -14.71 18.78
CA LEU A 19 5.21 -14.98 19.15
C LEU A 19 4.28 -14.83 17.94
N MET A 20 4.46 -13.81 17.09
CA MET A 20 3.67 -13.60 15.88
C MET A 20 3.88 -14.72 14.87
N VAL A 21 5.13 -15.16 14.66
CA VAL A 21 5.46 -16.29 13.79
C VAL A 21 4.87 -17.58 14.37
N ILE A 22 4.97 -17.80 15.68
CA ILE A 22 4.40 -18.98 16.35
C ILE A 22 2.87 -18.97 16.30
N VAL A 23 2.21 -17.83 16.51
CA VAL A 23 0.75 -17.72 16.44
C VAL A 23 0.27 -17.84 14.99
N PHE A 24 1.00 -17.25 14.05
CA PHE A 24 0.67 -17.33 12.63
C PHE A 24 0.86 -18.74 12.07
N PHE A 25 2.06 -19.32 12.20
CA PHE A 25 2.35 -20.66 11.71
C PHE A 25 1.72 -21.74 12.58
N GLY A 26 1.60 -21.55 13.89
CA GLY A 26 0.90 -22.48 14.79
C GLY A 26 -0.61 -22.46 14.58
N GLY A 27 -1.20 -21.28 14.37
CA GLY A 27 -2.61 -21.13 14.00
C GLY A 27 -2.88 -21.72 12.61
N LEU A 28 -2.00 -21.46 11.63
CA LEU A 28 -2.05 -22.10 10.32
C LEU A 28 -1.94 -23.63 10.48
N LEU A 29 -0.88 -24.17 11.08
CA LEU A 29 -0.72 -25.62 11.32
C LEU A 29 -1.90 -26.25 12.08
N TRP A 30 -2.53 -25.53 13.00
CA TRP A 30 -3.73 -26.01 13.70
C TRP A 30 -4.96 -26.05 12.79
N THR A 31 -5.16 -25.03 11.93
CA THR A 31 -6.15 -25.09 10.83
C THR A 31 -5.84 -26.25 9.88
N LEU A 32 -4.55 -26.52 9.59
CA LEU A 32 -4.11 -27.55 8.65
C LEU A 32 -4.33 -28.97 9.20
N ARG A 33 -4.28 -29.18 10.52
CA ARG A 33 -4.28 -30.51 11.15
C ARG A 33 -5.67 -31.03 11.52
N THR A 34 -6.69 -30.17 11.58
CA THR A 34 -8.02 -30.55 12.06
C THR A 34 -8.98 -30.80 10.89
N GLY A 35 -8.86 -31.97 10.25
CA GLY A 35 -9.68 -32.42 9.11
C GLY A 35 -11.17 -32.68 9.38
N GLN A 36 -11.73 -32.14 10.48
CA GLN A 36 -13.15 -32.28 10.86
C GLN A 36 -13.83 -30.93 11.17
N GLN A 37 -13.18 -29.79 10.94
CA GLN A 37 -13.83 -28.50 11.15
C GLN A 37 -14.79 -28.15 10.02
N THR A 38 -15.92 -27.54 10.38
CA THR A 38 -16.85 -26.97 9.39
C THR A 38 -16.17 -25.86 8.59
N VAL A 39 -16.58 -25.67 7.33
CA VAL A 39 -16.02 -24.63 6.42
C VAL A 39 -15.92 -23.26 7.11
N LEU A 40 -16.97 -22.89 7.87
CA LEU A 40 -17.06 -21.64 8.61
C LEU A 40 -15.98 -21.52 9.69
N GLN A 41 -15.71 -22.58 10.47
CA GLN A 41 -14.72 -22.55 11.54
C GLN A 41 -13.31 -22.31 11.00
N THR A 42 -12.92 -22.98 9.92
CA THR A 42 -11.60 -22.77 9.28
C THR A 42 -11.46 -21.33 8.77
N HIS A 43 -12.51 -20.79 8.15
CA HIS A 43 -12.55 -19.42 7.64
C HIS A 43 -12.43 -18.37 8.75
N VAL A 44 -13.18 -18.56 9.85
CA VAL A 44 -13.12 -17.67 11.03
C VAL A 44 -11.73 -17.71 11.63
N LEU A 45 -11.17 -18.90 11.81
CA LEU A 45 -9.86 -19.10 12.42
C LEU A 45 -8.73 -18.49 11.59
N ALA A 46 -8.71 -18.74 10.28
CA ALA A 46 -7.75 -18.12 9.36
C ALA A 46 -7.84 -16.58 9.37
N THR A 47 -9.06 -16.05 9.47
CA THR A 47 -9.29 -14.61 9.61
C THR A 47 -8.73 -14.07 10.93
N LEU A 48 -8.99 -14.75 12.06
CA LEU A 48 -8.49 -14.36 13.38
C LEU A 48 -6.96 -14.38 13.46
N VAL A 49 -6.32 -15.36 12.83
CA VAL A 49 -4.85 -15.46 12.75
C VAL A 49 -4.22 -14.25 12.05
N LEU A 50 -4.90 -13.68 11.05
CA LEU A 50 -4.46 -12.46 10.35
C LEU A 50 -4.81 -11.16 11.10
N VAL A 51 -5.89 -11.16 11.87
CA VAL A 51 -6.42 -9.93 12.49
C VAL A 51 -5.89 -9.72 13.90
N ALA A 52 -5.83 -10.77 14.74
CA ALA A 52 -5.47 -10.64 16.16
C ALA A 52 -4.08 -10.01 16.37
N PRO A 53 -3.02 -10.38 15.62
CA PRO A 53 -1.71 -9.76 15.80
C PRO A 53 -1.70 -8.26 15.45
N ALA A 54 -2.54 -7.81 14.51
CA ALA A 54 -2.67 -6.38 14.21
C ALA A 54 -3.18 -5.60 15.42
N PHE A 55 -4.19 -6.11 16.13
CA PHE A 55 -4.71 -5.49 17.35
C PHE A 55 -3.72 -5.52 18.51
N LEU A 56 -2.94 -6.59 18.66
CA LEU A 56 -1.88 -6.67 19.68
C LEU A 56 -0.77 -5.63 19.42
N LEU A 57 -0.33 -5.50 18.17
CA LEU A 57 0.66 -4.50 17.76
C LEU A 57 0.11 -3.08 17.90
N ALA A 58 -1.17 -2.87 17.58
CA ALA A 58 -1.83 -1.58 17.72
C ALA A 58 -2.00 -1.16 19.18
N HIS A 59 -2.30 -2.11 20.08
CA HIS A 59 -2.42 -1.84 21.50
C HIS A 59 -1.09 -1.43 22.15
N SER A 60 0.02 -1.98 21.65
CA SER A 60 1.38 -1.71 22.12
C SER A 60 2.09 -0.56 21.38
N ASP A 61 1.39 0.12 20.45
CA ASP A 61 1.94 1.17 19.57
C ASP A 61 3.27 0.80 18.88
N ASN A 62 3.38 -0.48 18.50
CA ASN A 62 4.63 -1.06 18.05
C ASN A 62 4.97 -0.66 16.60
N LYS A 63 6.24 -0.33 16.34
CA LYS A 63 6.78 0.00 15.00
C LYS A 63 6.50 -1.04 13.92
N TYR A 64 6.29 -2.31 14.29
CA TYR A 64 5.97 -3.40 13.36
C TYR A 64 4.51 -3.41 12.87
N LEU A 65 3.62 -2.57 13.42
CA LEU A 65 2.21 -2.51 13.04
C LEU A 65 2.03 -2.27 11.53
N VAL A 66 2.64 -1.21 10.99
CA VAL A 66 2.51 -0.87 9.57
C VAL A 66 3.09 -1.96 8.66
N PRO A 67 4.32 -2.47 8.86
CA PRO A 67 4.83 -3.63 8.15
C PRO A 67 3.90 -4.85 8.18
N TYR A 68 3.29 -5.14 9.34
CA TYR A 68 2.37 -6.26 9.48
C TYR A 68 1.09 -6.05 8.64
N LEU A 69 0.55 -4.83 8.62
CA LEU A 69 -0.61 -4.51 7.77
C LEU A 69 -0.28 -4.67 6.28
N VAL A 70 0.89 -4.20 5.83
CA VAL A 70 1.37 -4.43 4.45
C VAL A 70 1.43 -5.93 4.14
N LEU A 71 1.94 -6.74 5.08
CA LEU A 71 2.02 -8.18 4.93
C LEU A 71 0.63 -8.81 4.80
N VAL A 72 -0.31 -8.47 5.70
CA VAL A 72 -1.69 -9.00 5.66
C VAL A 72 -2.38 -8.67 4.34
N TRP A 73 -2.25 -7.43 3.85
CA TRP A 73 -2.78 -7.03 2.53
C TRP A 73 -2.14 -7.81 1.37
N ALA A 74 -0.87 -8.17 1.47
CA ALA A 74 -0.17 -8.93 0.44
C ALA A 74 -0.52 -10.42 0.45
N ILE A 75 -0.66 -11.05 1.62
CA ILE A 75 -0.79 -12.52 1.73
C ILE A 75 -2.23 -13.03 1.89
N SER A 76 -3.18 -12.18 2.29
CA SER A 76 -4.55 -12.64 2.58
C SER A 76 -5.23 -13.38 1.41
N PRO A 77 -5.11 -12.96 0.13
CA PRO A 77 -5.71 -13.72 -0.97
C PRO A 77 -5.05 -15.08 -1.18
N GLU A 78 -3.75 -15.20 -0.90
CA GLU A 78 -3.02 -16.47 -0.93
C GLU A 78 -3.49 -17.43 0.16
N VAL A 79 -3.60 -16.94 1.40
CA VAL A 79 -4.14 -17.72 2.53
C VAL A 79 -5.53 -18.25 2.20
N ARG A 80 -6.39 -17.42 1.59
CA ARG A 80 -7.71 -17.85 1.11
C ARG A 80 -7.60 -19.00 0.11
N ARG A 81 -6.75 -18.90 -0.92
CA ARG A 81 -6.60 -19.95 -1.94
C ARG A 81 -6.13 -21.28 -1.35
N ILE A 82 -5.19 -21.24 -0.41
CA ILE A 82 -4.70 -22.44 0.28
C ILE A 82 -5.83 -23.06 1.10
N VAL A 83 -6.59 -22.27 1.88
CA VAL A 83 -7.72 -22.77 2.68
C VAL A 83 -8.82 -23.36 1.79
N ASP A 84 -9.20 -22.68 0.71
CA ASP A 84 -10.19 -23.18 -0.26
C ASP A 84 -9.70 -24.51 -0.86
N TRP A 85 -8.43 -24.62 -1.24
CA TRP A 85 -7.86 -25.84 -1.81
C TRP A 85 -7.87 -27.03 -0.86
N MET A 86 -7.58 -26.78 0.42
CA MET A 86 -7.64 -27.83 1.44
C MET A 86 -9.06 -28.32 1.73
N GLN A 87 -10.05 -27.46 1.52
CA GLN A 87 -11.46 -27.83 1.62
C GLN A 87 -11.98 -28.48 0.34
N GLY A 88 -11.19 -28.48 -0.73
CA GLY A 88 -11.55 -29.05 -2.03
C GLY A 88 -12.59 -28.24 -2.80
N GLU A 89 -12.93 -27.03 -2.33
CA GLU A 89 -14.00 -26.21 -2.91
C GLU A 89 -13.62 -24.72 -2.89
N TYR A 90 -13.98 -24.02 -3.96
CA TYR A 90 -13.87 -22.56 -4.02
C TYR A 90 -15.11 -21.91 -3.38
N HIS A 91 -14.91 -21.10 -2.35
CA HIS A 91 -15.99 -20.36 -1.71
C HIS A 91 -16.04 -18.92 -2.24
N PRO A 92 -17.09 -18.50 -2.99
CA PRO A 92 -17.17 -17.13 -3.51
C PRO A 92 -17.18 -16.08 -2.39
N ARG A 93 -17.88 -16.38 -1.28
CA ARG A 93 -18.03 -15.53 -0.09
C ARG A 93 -17.16 -16.06 1.04
N SER A 94 -15.92 -15.58 1.12
CA SER A 94 -14.94 -16.00 2.12
C SER A 94 -14.67 -14.89 3.14
N LEU A 95 -14.85 -15.18 4.43
CA LEU A 95 -14.53 -14.26 5.54
C LEU A 95 -13.07 -13.80 5.53
N ILE A 96 -12.16 -14.63 5.02
CA ILE A 96 -10.73 -14.32 4.89
C ILE A 96 -10.51 -13.07 4.04
N SER A 97 -11.41 -12.79 3.09
CA SER A 97 -11.34 -11.61 2.21
C SER A 97 -11.56 -10.29 2.96
N VAL A 98 -12.17 -10.33 4.15
CA VAL A 98 -12.38 -9.18 5.04
C VAL A 98 -11.17 -8.96 5.96
N ALA A 99 -10.29 -9.97 6.11
CA ALA A 99 -9.16 -9.92 7.05
C ALA A 99 -8.26 -8.68 6.89
N PRO A 100 -7.86 -8.23 5.67
CA PRO A 100 -7.03 -7.04 5.54
C PRO A 100 -7.73 -5.75 5.97
N ILE A 101 -9.04 -5.66 5.72
CA ILE A 101 -9.87 -4.53 6.14
C ILE A 101 -9.94 -4.52 7.66
N ALA A 102 -10.29 -5.65 8.27
CA ALA A 102 -10.40 -5.81 9.72
C ALA A 102 -9.05 -5.58 10.44
N ALA A 103 -7.94 -6.08 9.90
CA ALA A 103 -6.60 -5.81 10.43
C ALA A 103 -6.27 -4.31 10.36
N THR A 104 -6.62 -3.63 9.26
CA THR A 104 -6.39 -2.18 9.11
C THR A 104 -7.21 -1.37 10.11
N MET A 105 -8.40 -1.83 10.52
CA MET A 105 -9.19 -1.19 11.59
C MET A 105 -8.44 -1.15 12.93
N ALA A 106 -7.42 -2.00 13.15
CA ALA A 106 -6.58 -1.93 14.34
C ALA A 106 -5.88 -0.56 14.49
N LEU A 107 -5.65 0.17 13.39
CA LEU A 107 -5.10 1.54 13.43
C LEU A 107 -5.97 2.52 14.22
N SER A 108 -7.27 2.25 14.39
CA SER A 108 -8.15 3.08 15.23
C SER A 108 -7.69 3.14 16.69
N VAL A 109 -7.05 2.09 17.20
CA VAL A 109 -6.57 2.01 18.59
C VAL A 109 -5.50 3.07 18.89
N PRO A 110 -4.36 3.15 18.17
CA PRO A 110 -3.38 4.21 18.39
C PRO A 110 -3.92 5.58 17.96
N VAL A 111 -4.72 5.67 16.89
CA VAL A 111 -5.31 6.93 16.41
C VAL A 111 -6.18 7.61 17.49
N THR A 112 -6.97 6.84 18.25
CA THR A 112 -7.79 7.39 19.34
C THR A 112 -7.00 7.82 20.57
N ARG A 113 -5.76 7.31 20.75
CA ARG A 113 -4.87 7.66 21.85
C ARG A 113 -3.94 8.84 21.51
N GLN A 114 -3.73 9.12 20.23
CA GLN A 114 -2.83 10.17 19.76
C GLN A 114 -3.50 11.53 19.69
N ARG A 115 -2.74 12.60 19.98
CA ARG A 115 -3.18 13.97 19.65
C ARG A 115 -2.95 14.23 18.15
N ILE A 116 -4.01 14.09 17.36
CA ILE A 116 -3.92 14.29 15.92
C ILE A 116 -4.07 15.77 15.60
N VAL A 117 -2.98 16.41 15.18
CA VAL A 117 -3.01 17.77 14.64
C VAL A 117 -3.00 17.68 13.12
N VAL A 118 -4.17 17.83 12.51
CA VAL A 118 -4.33 17.79 11.05
C VAL A 118 -4.28 19.22 10.50
N PRO A 119 -3.36 19.55 9.57
CA PRO A 119 -3.38 20.84 8.89
C PRO A 119 -4.72 21.08 8.19
N GLN A 120 -5.20 22.32 8.17
CA GLN A 120 -6.52 22.66 7.59
C GLN A 120 -6.68 22.19 6.13
N ILE A 121 -5.59 22.18 5.35
CA ILE A 121 -5.58 21.69 3.96
C ILE A 121 -5.80 20.17 3.91
N LEU A 122 -5.14 19.41 4.78
CA LEU A 122 -5.31 17.95 4.86
C LEU A 122 -6.71 17.59 5.36
N TYR A 123 -7.25 18.33 6.34
CA TYR A 123 -8.64 18.16 6.78
C TYR A 123 -9.63 18.39 5.62
N LYS A 124 -9.48 19.48 4.87
CA LYS A 124 -10.33 19.75 3.69
C LYS A 124 -10.19 18.67 2.61
N ALA A 125 -8.99 18.11 2.44
CA ALA A 125 -8.75 17.00 1.51
C ALA A 125 -9.53 15.75 1.94
N LEU A 126 -9.34 15.31 3.19
CA LEU A 126 -10.02 14.15 3.76
C LEU A 126 -11.54 14.31 3.77
N ALA A 127 -12.05 15.50 4.14
CA ALA A 127 -13.48 15.79 4.12
C ALA A 127 -14.07 15.71 2.70
N SER A 128 -13.32 16.18 1.68
CA SER A 128 -13.77 16.08 0.28
C SER A 128 -13.81 14.62 -0.20
N LEU A 129 -12.77 13.85 0.10
CA LEU A 129 -12.71 12.42 -0.25
C LEU A 129 -13.79 11.63 0.50
N ALA A 130 -14.04 11.94 1.78
CA ALA A 130 -15.11 11.34 2.57
C ALA A 130 -16.49 11.66 1.97
N LEU A 131 -16.73 12.90 1.52
CA LEU A 131 -17.99 13.26 0.85
C LEU A 131 -18.18 12.48 -0.46
N ALA A 132 -17.11 12.33 -1.25
CA ALA A 132 -17.14 11.55 -2.49
C ALA A 132 -17.48 10.07 -2.22
N MET A 133 -16.82 9.46 -1.23
CA MET A 133 -17.04 8.08 -0.82
C MET A 133 -18.43 7.88 -0.22
N ALA A 134 -18.91 8.81 0.61
CA ALA A 134 -20.25 8.75 1.19
C ALA A 134 -21.34 8.85 0.12
N TYR A 135 -21.16 9.74 -0.87
CA TYR A 135 -22.06 9.83 -2.02
C TYR A 135 -22.10 8.52 -2.82
N ALA A 136 -20.93 8.02 -3.25
CA ALA A 136 -20.83 6.80 -4.04
C ALA A 136 -21.30 5.56 -3.27
N GLY A 137 -21.04 5.51 -1.96
CA GLY A 137 -21.51 4.48 -1.04
C GLY A 137 -23.03 4.51 -0.84
N PHE A 138 -23.63 5.69 -0.72
CA PHE A 138 -25.08 5.84 -0.60
C PHE A 138 -25.81 5.40 -1.88
N VAL A 139 -25.36 5.89 -3.04
CA VAL A 139 -25.89 5.45 -4.35
C VAL A 139 -25.69 3.95 -4.53
N GLY A 140 -24.52 3.44 -4.13
CA GLY A 140 -24.18 2.02 -4.20
C GLY A 140 -25.07 1.17 -3.31
N TYR A 141 -25.34 1.60 -2.08
CA TYR A 141 -26.19 0.85 -1.15
C TYR A 141 -27.62 0.69 -1.68
N ILE A 142 -28.17 1.75 -2.26
CA ILE A 142 -29.52 1.72 -2.88
C ILE A 142 -29.58 0.75 -4.07
N ARG A 143 -28.50 0.63 -4.84
CA ARG A 143 -28.47 -0.11 -6.11
C ARG A 143 -27.90 -1.53 -6.01
N ASN A 144 -26.96 -1.73 -5.10
CA ASN A 144 -26.10 -2.91 -5.03
C ASN A 144 -26.03 -3.54 -3.63
N GLU A 145 -26.62 -2.93 -2.59
CA GLU A 145 -26.73 -3.50 -1.23
C GLU A 145 -25.35 -3.87 -0.60
N LEU A 146 -25.12 -5.17 -0.31
CA LEU A 146 -23.93 -5.69 0.37
C LEU A 146 -22.60 -5.44 -0.37
N PRO A 147 -22.49 -5.66 -1.70
CA PRO A 147 -21.36 -5.22 -2.50
C PRO A 147 -20.88 -3.79 -2.22
N ALA A 148 -21.81 -2.85 -2.05
CA ALA A 148 -21.47 -1.46 -1.80
C ALA A 148 -20.83 -1.27 -0.42
N VAL A 149 -21.34 -1.97 0.60
CA VAL A 149 -20.77 -1.94 1.96
C VAL A 149 -19.36 -2.51 1.98
N PHE A 150 -19.14 -3.63 1.28
CA PHE A 150 -17.82 -4.25 1.19
C PHE A 150 -16.80 -3.37 0.47
N GLU A 151 -17.17 -2.78 -0.68
CA GLU A 151 -16.29 -1.88 -1.41
C GLU A 151 -16.02 -0.60 -0.61
N LEU A 152 -17.04 0.00 0.01
CA LEU A 152 -16.87 1.17 0.87
C LEU A 152 -15.93 0.90 2.03
N ALA A 153 -16.09 -0.24 2.73
CA ALA A 153 -15.20 -0.62 3.82
C ALA A 153 -13.76 -0.83 3.34
N GLY A 154 -13.60 -1.49 2.18
CA GLY A 154 -12.31 -1.71 1.53
C GLY A 154 -11.62 -0.42 1.07
N THR A 155 -12.39 0.61 0.69
CA THR A 155 -11.87 1.92 0.30
C THR A 155 -11.58 2.80 1.51
N VAL A 156 -12.44 2.82 2.52
CA VAL A 156 -12.32 3.70 3.70
C VAL A 156 -11.25 3.22 4.68
N ALA A 157 -11.15 1.92 4.96
CA ALA A 157 -10.21 1.43 5.98
C ALA A 157 -8.75 1.86 5.73
N PRO A 158 -8.22 1.80 4.49
CA PRO A 158 -6.90 2.34 4.16
C PRO A 158 -6.66 3.80 4.55
N PHE A 159 -7.67 4.67 4.59
CA PHE A 159 -7.49 6.08 4.97
C PHE A 159 -7.06 6.26 6.42
N ALA A 160 -7.29 5.26 7.29
CA ALA A 160 -6.80 5.28 8.66
C ALA A 160 -5.27 5.44 8.74
N ILE A 161 -4.52 5.01 7.72
CA ILE A 161 -3.06 5.18 7.68
C ILE A 161 -2.65 6.65 7.60
N LEU A 162 -3.44 7.50 6.94
CA LEU A 162 -3.14 8.94 6.84
C LEU A 162 -3.30 9.61 8.20
N LEU A 163 -4.34 9.26 8.94
CA LEU A 163 -4.60 9.77 10.29
C LEU A 163 -3.54 9.28 11.28
N TYR A 164 -3.22 7.98 11.23
CA TYR A 164 -2.17 7.38 12.05
C TYR A 164 -0.81 8.02 11.79
N ALA A 165 -0.42 8.20 10.52
CA ALA A 165 0.84 8.83 10.18
C ALA A 165 0.91 10.31 10.59
N ALA A 166 -0.22 11.03 10.52
CA ALA A 166 -0.31 12.44 10.91
C ALA A 166 -0.19 12.64 12.43
N GLY A 167 -0.76 11.74 13.22
CA GLY A 167 -0.65 11.75 14.68
C GLY A 167 0.69 11.24 15.22
N ARG A 168 1.43 10.43 14.43
CA ARG A 168 2.69 9.82 14.85
C ARG A 168 3.86 10.82 14.78
N PRO A 169 4.69 10.93 15.84
CA PRO A 169 5.91 11.74 15.81
C PRO A 169 6.86 11.29 14.69
N ASN A 170 7.66 12.22 14.15
CA ASN A 170 8.69 11.87 13.17
C ASN A 170 9.92 11.23 13.84
N ILE A 171 9.84 9.92 14.10
CA ILE A 171 10.95 9.13 14.66
C ILE A 171 11.99 8.84 13.55
N PRO A 172 13.28 9.15 13.75
CA PRO A 172 14.32 8.88 12.76
C PRO A 172 14.34 7.41 12.33
N GLY A 173 14.38 7.16 11.02
CA GLY A 173 14.46 5.83 10.44
C GLY A 173 13.14 5.01 10.44
N GLU A 174 12.09 5.42 11.15
CA GLU A 174 10.82 4.69 11.17
C GLU A 174 10.10 4.72 9.81
N ARG A 175 10.10 5.89 9.14
CA ARG A 175 9.52 6.03 7.80
C ARG A 175 10.30 5.24 6.75
N ASP A 176 11.62 5.19 6.88
CA ASP A 176 12.47 4.32 6.05
C ASP A 176 12.15 2.85 6.29
N PHE A 177 11.88 2.45 7.54
CA PHE A 177 11.47 1.09 7.89
C PHE A 177 10.13 0.70 7.25
N TRP A 178 9.16 1.62 7.17
CA TRP A 178 7.90 1.38 6.46
C TRP A 178 8.12 1.15 4.97
N VAL A 179 8.93 1.99 4.31
CA VAL A 179 9.28 1.82 2.88
C VAL A 179 10.02 0.50 2.65
N LEU A 180 11.00 0.18 3.49
CA LEU A 180 11.75 -1.07 3.41
C LEU A 180 10.85 -2.29 3.62
N SER A 181 9.85 -2.21 4.49
CA SER A 181 8.90 -3.33 4.67
C SER A 181 8.16 -3.67 3.39
N ILE A 182 7.73 -2.66 2.62
CA ILE A 182 7.11 -2.86 1.29
C ILE A 182 8.08 -3.58 0.37
N VAL A 183 9.36 -3.17 0.36
CA VAL A 183 10.41 -3.77 -0.48
C VAL A 183 10.65 -5.24 -0.13
N TYR A 184 10.84 -5.57 1.15
CA TYR A 184 11.09 -6.95 1.58
C TYR A 184 9.87 -7.85 1.36
N ILE A 185 8.65 -7.35 1.61
CA ILE A 185 7.42 -8.09 1.33
C ILE A 185 7.26 -8.30 -0.18
N ALA A 186 7.58 -7.30 -1.01
CA ALA A 186 7.55 -7.42 -2.46
C ALA A 186 8.56 -8.43 -3.01
N LEU A 187 9.70 -8.65 -2.34
CA LEU A 187 10.60 -9.75 -2.69
C LEU A 187 9.97 -11.11 -2.42
N GLY A 188 9.25 -11.27 -1.31
CA GLY A 188 8.48 -12.48 -1.02
C GLY A 188 7.37 -12.72 -2.06
N VAL A 189 6.64 -11.66 -2.40
CA VAL A 189 5.64 -11.68 -3.49
C VAL A 189 6.30 -12.03 -4.83
N ALA A 190 7.47 -11.46 -5.15
CA ALA A 190 8.18 -11.76 -6.38
C ALA A 190 8.65 -13.23 -6.41
N ALA A 191 9.23 -13.73 -5.31
CA ALA A 191 9.64 -15.12 -5.17
C ALA A 191 8.47 -16.08 -5.38
N TYR A 192 7.33 -15.82 -4.72
CA TYR A 192 6.13 -16.60 -4.91
C TYR A 192 5.58 -16.50 -6.35
N GLY A 193 5.64 -15.31 -6.96
CA GLY A 193 5.22 -15.11 -8.35
C GLY A 193 6.03 -15.93 -9.34
N LEU A 194 7.33 -16.10 -9.09
CA LEU A 194 8.17 -16.98 -9.89
C LEU A 194 7.83 -18.47 -9.67
N ILE A 195 7.59 -18.88 -8.43
CA ILE A 195 7.13 -20.24 -8.11
C ILE A 195 5.79 -20.52 -8.82
N GLN A 196 4.86 -19.57 -8.76
CA GLN A 196 3.57 -19.64 -9.44
C GLN A 196 3.73 -19.83 -10.95
N TYR A 197 4.61 -19.05 -11.57
CA TYR A 197 4.88 -19.15 -13.01
C TYR A 197 5.47 -20.51 -13.42
N VAL A 198 6.45 -21.01 -12.67
CA VAL A 198 7.19 -22.22 -13.03
C VAL A 198 6.43 -23.50 -12.69
N TYR A 199 5.77 -23.54 -11.53
CA TYR A 199 5.18 -24.78 -11.00
C TYR A 199 3.67 -24.87 -11.15
N ALA A 200 2.97 -23.74 -11.33
CA ALA A 200 1.51 -23.67 -11.31
C ALA A 200 0.90 -24.44 -10.10
N PRO A 201 1.10 -23.97 -8.86
CA PRO A 201 0.67 -24.69 -7.66
C PRO A 201 -0.80 -25.12 -7.68
N ALA A 202 -1.10 -26.23 -7.01
CA ALA A 202 -2.43 -26.86 -7.06
C ALA A 202 -3.56 -25.93 -6.57
N TRP A 203 -3.32 -25.12 -5.55
CA TRP A 203 -4.30 -24.16 -5.03
C TRP A 203 -4.54 -23.00 -5.99
N ASP A 204 -3.50 -22.51 -6.66
CA ASP A 204 -3.62 -21.46 -7.68
C ASP A 204 -4.38 -21.97 -8.90
N THR A 205 -4.05 -23.17 -9.38
CA THR A 205 -4.74 -23.78 -10.53
C THR A 205 -6.19 -24.12 -10.23
N MET A 206 -6.50 -24.58 -9.00
CA MET A 206 -7.88 -24.79 -8.56
C MET A 206 -8.66 -23.47 -8.55
N TRP A 207 -8.10 -22.44 -7.93
CA TRP A 207 -8.72 -21.12 -7.91
C TRP A 207 -8.92 -20.57 -9.33
N MET A 208 -7.90 -20.65 -10.19
CA MET A 208 -7.98 -20.24 -11.59
C MET A 208 -9.09 -20.97 -12.33
N ARG A 209 -9.23 -22.30 -12.17
CA ARG A 209 -10.31 -23.07 -12.81
C ARG A 209 -11.70 -22.68 -12.30
N ALA A 210 -11.80 -22.29 -11.03
CA ALA A 210 -13.05 -21.82 -10.45
C ALA A 210 -13.45 -20.42 -10.97
N VAL A 211 -12.48 -19.53 -11.20
CA VAL A 211 -12.73 -18.16 -11.69
C VAL A 211 -12.59 -17.99 -13.22
N SER A 212 -12.08 -18.99 -13.94
CA SER A 212 -11.73 -18.88 -15.38
C SER A 212 -12.93 -18.77 -16.31
N ARG A 213 -14.13 -19.19 -15.89
CA ARG A 213 -15.37 -18.92 -16.64
C ARG A 213 -15.67 -17.41 -16.74
N GLU A 214 -15.02 -16.59 -15.92
CA GLU A 214 -15.33 -15.17 -15.71
C GLU A 214 -14.14 -14.24 -16.03
N PHE A 215 -12.90 -14.76 -16.10
CA PHE A 215 -11.68 -13.98 -16.32
C PHE A 215 -10.72 -14.64 -17.34
N ILE A 216 -10.92 -14.37 -18.63
CA ILE A 216 -10.00 -14.81 -19.72
C ILE A 216 -8.59 -14.19 -19.59
N ALA A 217 -8.42 -13.14 -18.76
CA ALA A 217 -7.23 -12.30 -18.70
C ALA A 217 -6.07 -12.78 -17.80
N ILE A 218 -6.19 -13.92 -17.10
CA ILE A 218 -5.18 -14.44 -16.14
C ILE A 218 -4.24 -15.48 -16.78
N GLY A 219 -4.55 -15.97 -17.99
CA GLY A 219 -3.79 -17.03 -18.66
C GLY A 219 -4.33 -18.43 -18.32
N ARG A 220 -3.56 -19.46 -18.67
CA ARG A 220 -3.95 -20.86 -18.48
C ARG A 220 -3.37 -21.43 -17.18
N PRO A 221 -4.07 -22.33 -16.48
CA PRO A 221 -3.61 -22.92 -15.22
C PRO A 221 -2.56 -24.01 -15.46
N GLU A 222 -1.52 -23.69 -16.22
CA GLU A 222 -0.43 -24.57 -16.64
C GLU A 222 0.92 -23.86 -16.44
N PRO A 223 2.01 -24.62 -16.14
CA PRO A 223 3.36 -24.07 -16.05
C PRO A 223 3.72 -23.17 -17.23
N TYR A 224 4.35 -22.03 -16.96
CA TYR A 224 4.78 -21.02 -17.95
C TYR A 224 3.65 -20.32 -18.73
N GLU A 225 2.39 -20.71 -18.55
CA GLU A 225 1.25 -20.09 -19.24
C GLU A 225 0.41 -19.16 -18.34
N ILE A 226 0.71 -19.14 -17.04
CA ILE A 226 0.10 -18.25 -16.06
C ILE A 226 0.64 -16.82 -16.23
N ARG A 227 -0.25 -15.85 -16.37
CA ARG A 227 0.09 -14.44 -16.19
C ARG A 227 0.19 -14.18 -14.70
N VAL A 228 1.40 -13.89 -14.22
CA VAL A 228 1.69 -13.91 -12.78
C VAL A 228 0.80 -12.92 -12.02
N PHE A 229 0.10 -13.44 -11.01
CA PHE A 229 -0.66 -12.68 -10.03
C PHE A 229 -0.12 -12.86 -8.60
N SER A 230 0.86 -13.74 -8.42
CA SER A 230 1.50 -14.05 -7.13
C SER A 230 0.43 -14.25 -6.04
N THR A 231 0.62 -13.66 -4.85
CA THR A 231 -0.29 -13.75 -3.71
C THR A 231 -1.58 -12.93 -3.85
N PHE A 232 -1.77 -12.21 -4.97
CA PHE A 232 -2.92 -11.32 -5.20
C PHE A 232 -4.01 -11.99 -6.03
N GLY A 233 -5.20 -11.38 -6.10
CA GLY A 233 -6.33 -11.91 -6.86
C GLY A 233 -6.30 -11.60 -8.36
N SER A 234 -5.29 -10.88 -8.86
CA SER A 234 -5.13 -10.57 -10.30
C SER A 234 -3.71 -10.10 -10.63
N PRO A 235 -3.25 -10.25 -11.90
CA PRO A 235 -1.95 -9.73 -12.35
C PRO A 235 -1.83 -8.21 -12.18
N LEU A 236 -2.95 -7.50 -12.31
CA LEU A 236 -3.04 -6.06 -12.11
C LEU A 236 -2.67 -5.70 -10.66
N GLN A 237 -3.37 -6.25 -9.67
CA GLN A 237 -3.05 -5.98 -8.26
C GLN A 237 -1.60 -6.33 -7.90
N ALA A 238 -1.09 -7.45 -8.42
CA ALA A 238 0.30 -7.86 -8.19
C ALA A 238 1.30 -6.86 -8.77
N SER A 239 1.11 -6.46 -10.03
CA SER A 239 1.99 -5.49 -10.69
C SER A 239 1.99 -4.12 -9.99
N LEU A 240 0.84 -3.69 -9.46
CA LEU A 240 0.71 -2.46 -8.66
C LEU A 240 1.50 -2.55 -7.34
N PHE A 241 1.46 -3.70 -6.68
CA PHE A 241 2.26 -3.88 -5.47
C PHE A 241 3.76 -3.90 -5.77
N LEU A 242 4.17 -4.63 -6.82
CA LEU A 242 5.58 -4.72 -7.24
C LEU A 242 6.15 -3.37 -7.69
N LEU A 243 5.41 -2.57 -8.47
CA LEU A 243 5.85 -1.23 -8.86
C LEU A 243 6.00 -0.31 -7.65
N THR A 244 5.19 -0.53 -6.61
CA THR A 244 5.24 0.24 -5.37
C THR A 244 6.52 -0.03 -4.56
N ALA A 245 7.09 -1.23 -4.65
CA ALA A 245 8.43 -1.49 -4.14
C ALA A 245 9.52 -1.00 -5.09
N LEU A 246 9.31 -1.10 -6.40
CA LEU A 246 10.35 -0.82 -7.38
C LEU A 246 10.68 0.68 -7.50
N ILE A 247 9.69 1.58 -7.45
CA ILE A 247 9.93 3.03 -7.50
C ILE A 247 10.91 3.49 -6.40
N PRO A 248 10.67 3.26 -5.09
CA PRO A 248 11.59 3.69 -4.04
C PRO A 248 12.99 3.06 -4.20
N MET A 249 13.05 1.78 -4.62
CA MET A 249 14.32 1.12 -4.91
C MET A 249 15.08 1.80 -6.05
N LEU A 250 14.42 2.31 -7.09
CA LEU A 250 15.11 2.96 -8.21
C LEU A 250 15.58 4.37 -7.85
N VAL A 251 14.79 5.12 -7.07
CA VAL A 251 15.01 6.55 -6.88
C VAL A 251 15.95 6.90 -5.73
N GLU A 252 16.06 6.08 -4.68
CA GLU A 252 16.91 6.37 -3.51
C GLU A 252 17.70 5.14 -3.02
N PRO A 253 19.03 5.25 -2.83
CA PRO A 253 19.86 4.13 -2.35
C PRO A 253 19.48 3.57 -0.99
N LYS A 254 19.04 4.43 -0.06
CA LYS A 254 18.69 4.03 1.31
C LYS A 254 17.54 3.01 1.37
N TRP A 255 16.67 2.99 0.36
CA TRP A 255 15.53 2.07 0.29
C TRP A 255 15.83 0.76 -0.44
N ARG A 256 17.09 0.50 -0.80
CA ARG A 256 17.57 -0.80 -1.33
C ARG A 256 18.32 -1.66 -0.32
N ARG A 257 18.60 -1.11 0.87
CA ARG A 257 19.39 -1.63 2.00
C ARG A 257 19.84 -3.11 1.89
N GLY A 258 21.06 -3.34 1.40
CA GLY A 258 21.72 -4.66 1.33
C GLY A 258 21.35 -5.54 0.13
N ILE A 259 20.13 -5.43 -0.39
CA ILE A 259 19.62 -6.25 -1.51
C ILE A 259 20.09 -5.66 -2.87
N SER A 260 20.47 -4.38 -2.86
CA SER A 260 21.10 -3.67 -3.97
C SER A 260 20.32 -3.78 -5.29
N TYR A 261 20.97 -3.59 -6.44
CA TYR A 261 20.33 -3.72 -7.75
C TYR A 261 19.79 -5.12 -8.10
N PRO A 262 20.39 -6.25 -7.63
CA PRO A 262 19.84 -7.58 -7.88
C PRO A 262 18.40 -7.75 -7.40
N GLY A 263 18.06 -7.22 -6.21
CA GLY A 263 16.68 -7.27 -5.72
C GLY A 263 15.69 -6.48 -6.58
N ALA A 264 16.10 -5.30 -7.04
CA ALA A 264 15.27 -4.48 -7.95
C ALA A 264 15.08 -5.17 -9.31
N ALA A 265 16.14 -5.79 -9.83
CA ALA A 265 16.09 -6.57 -11.07
C ALA A 265 15.15 -7.78 -10.91
N PHE A 266 15.19 -8.47 -9.78
CA PHE A 266 14.30 -9.60 -9.49
C PHE A 266 12.82 -9.19 -9.44
N ILE A 267 12.51 -8.09 -8.73
CA ILE A 267 11.14 -7.53 -8.72
C ILE A 267 10.71 -7.11 -10.12
N GLY A 268 11.59 -6.41 -10.86
CA GLY A 268 11.33 -6.00 -12.25
C GLY A 268 11.10 -7.19 -13.19
N TYR A 269 11.84 -8.28 -12.99
CA TYR A 269 11.67 -9.52 -13.73
C TYR A 269 10.29 -10.14 -13.48
N VAL A 270 9.85 -10.28 -12.23
CA VAL A 270 8.52 -10.82 -11.93
C VAL A 270 7.42 -9.87 -12.39
N LEU A 271 7.65 -8.55 -12.37
CA LEU A 271 6.75 -7.56 -12.95
C LEU A 271 6.53 -7.80 -14.46
N LEU A 272 7.55 -8.24 -15.22
CA LEU A 272 7.36 -8.62 -16.64
C LEU A 272 6.42 -9.80 -16.79
N LEU A 273 6.54 -10.81 -15.92
CA LEU A 273 5.71 -12.02 -15.95
C LEU A 273 4.23 -11.73 -15.66
N THR A 274 3.93 -10.57 -15.05
CA THR A 274 2.55 -10.10 -14.92
C THR A 274 1.95 -9.58 -16.23
N ILE A 275 2.75 -9.32 -17.27
CA ILE A 275 2.33 -8.83 -18.60
C ILE A 275 1.36 -7.63 -18.48
N THR A 276 1.65 -6.68 -17.59
CA THR A 276 0.82 -5.47 -17.37
C THR A 276 1.52 -4.23 -17.95
N ARG A 277 1.11 -3.80 -19.15
CA ARG A 277 1.71 -2.64 -19.84
C ARG A 277 1.65 -1.37 -19.02
N THR A 278 0.49 -1.12 -18.42
CA THR A 278 0.23 0.09 -17.62
C THR A 278 1.14 0.16 -16.40
N ALA A 279 1.63 -0.97 -15.88
CA ALA A 279 2.59 -1.00 -14.77
C ALA A 279 3.95 -0.39 -15.16
N TRP A 280 4.45 -0.69 -16.35
CA TRP A 280 5.70 -0.14 -16.86
C TRP A 280 5.60 1.34 -17.19
N VAL A 281 4.48 1.76 -17.78
CA VAL A 281 4.22 3.19 -18.05
C VAL A 281 4.08 3.96 -16.74
N ALA A 282 3.39 3.41 -15.74
CA ALA A 282 3.26 4.00 -14.41
C ALA A 282 4.59 4.06 -13.66
N LEU A 283 5.42 3.01 -13.75
CA LEU A 283 6.77 2.99 -13.20
C LEU A 283 7.61 4.11 -13.80
N ALA A 284 7.63 4.24 -15.13
CA ALA A 284 8.35 5.29 -15.83
C ALA A 284 7.83 6.69 -15.44
N ALA A 285 6.51 6.87 -15.38
CA ALA A 285 5.89 8.13 -14.97
C ALA A 285 6.22 8.50 -13.52
N GLY A 286 6.20 7.54 -12.59
CA GLY A 286 6.56 7.74 -11.19
C GLY A 286 8.03 8.11 -11.02
N VAL A 287 8.93 7.36 -11.65
CA VAL A 287 10.36 7.68 -11.63
C VAL A 287 10.62 9.05 -12.25
N LEU A 288 10.03 9.36 -13.40
CA LEU A 288 10.19 10.65 -14.06
C LEU A 288 9.67 11.81 -13.19
N ALA A 289 8.50 11.63 -12.57
CA ALA A 289 7.95 12.62 -11.63
C ALA A 289 8.88 12.84 -10.43
N TYR A 290 9.47 11.78 -9.87
CA TYR A 290 10.48 11.90 -8.82
C TYR A 290 11.69 12.70 -9.31
N LEU A 291 12.19 12.38 -10.50
CA LEU A 291 13.37 12.99 -11.11
C LEU A 291 13.20 14.47 -11.46
N ILE A 292 12.01 14.87 -11.91
CA ILE A 292 11.68 16.27 -12.23
C ILE A 292 11.72 17.13 -10.98
N ILE A 293 11.29 16.57 -9.84
CA ILE A 293 11.26 17.29 -8.56
C ILE A 293 12.63 17.22 -7.84
N ALA A 294 13.42 16.17 -8.10
CA ALA A 294 14.74 15.98 -7.51
C ALA A 294 15.79 16.98 -8.04
N LYS A 295 16.61 17.52 -7.14
CA LYS A 295 17.73 18.43 -7.46
C LYS A 295 19.09 17.71 -7.41
N GLY A 296 20.00 18.06 -8.33
CA GLY A 296 21.44 17.68 -8.28
C GLY A 296 21.76 16.21 -8.63
N ALA A 297 22.86 15.69 -8.07
CA ALA A 297 23.44 14.37 -8.38
C ALA A 297 22.53 13.15 -8.12
N ARG A 298 21.45 13.33 -7.35
CA ARG A 298 20.41 12.30 -7.12
C ARG A 298 19.65 11.93 -8.40
N LYS A 299 19.53 12.89 -9.33
CA LYS A 299 18.91 12.68 -10.65
C LYS A 299 19.69 11.65 -11.49
N ILE A 300 21.02 11.70 -11.45
CA ILE A 300 21.89 10.81 -12.23
C ILE A 300 21.80 9.37 -11.72
N HIS A 301 21.78 9.17 -10.39
CA HIS A 301 21.69 7.84 -9.79
C HIS A 301 20.37 7.13 -10.15
N ALA A 302 19.25 7.84 -10.12
CA ALA A 302 17.95 7.28 -10.47
C ALA A 302 17.80 7.02 -11.98
N ILE A 303 18.40 7.84 -12.85
CA ILE A 303 18.49 7.56 -14.29
C ILE A 303 19.32 6.29 -14.53
N MET A 304 20.51 6.20 -13.94
CA MET A 304 21.38 5.02 -14.06
C MET A 304 20.69 3.74 -13.55
N ALA A 305 20.00 3.80 -12.41
CA ALA A 305 19.23 2.69 -11.88
C ALA A 305 18.11 2.24 -12.83
N THR A 306 17.40 3.19 -13.44
CA THR A 306 16.32 2.90 -14.39
C THR A 306 16.86 2.27 -15.66
N VAL A 307 17.96 2.81 -16.21
CA VAL A 307 18.63 2.26 -17.39
C VAL A 307 19.15 0.85 -17.11
N LEU A 308 19.79 0.64 -15.95
CA LEU A 308 20.31 -0.68 -15.56
C LEU A 308 19.19 -1.71 -15.43
N VAL A 309 18.11 -1.40 -14.71
CA VAL A 309 16.99 -2.32 -14.56
C VAL A 309 16.33 -2.62 -15.91
N THR A 310 16.14 -1.60 -16.74
CA THR A 310 15.58 -1.78 -18.09
C THR A 310 16.50 -2.65 -18.96
N ALA A 311 17.81 -2.44 -18.89
CA ALA A 311 18.80 -3.23 -19.63
C ALA A 311 18.80 -4.69 -19.16
N VAL A 312 18.86 -4.94 -17.85
CA VAL A 312 18.85 -6.31 -17.29
C VAL A 312 17.55 -7.03 -17.67
N VAL A 313 16.42 -6.35 -17.54
CA VAL A 313 15.12 -6.85 -17.99
C VAL A 313 15.16 -7.22 -19.48
N TRP A 314 15.62 -6.31 -20.33
CA TRP A 314 15.67 -6.51 -21.78
C TRP A 314 16.59 -7.66 -22.19
N PHE A 315 17.80 -7.72 -21.63
CA PHE A 315 18.77 -8.78 -21.91
C PHE A 315 18.35 -10.14 -21.35
N SER A 316 17.54 -10.18 -20.29
CA SER A 316 17.05 -11.42 -19.71
C SER A 316 15.88 -12.05 -20.48
N LEU A 317 15.16 -11.27 -21.30
CA LEU A 317 13.96 -11.73 -22.03
C LEU A 317 14.22 -12.98 -22.91
N PRO A 318 15.26 -13.06 -23.76
CA PRO A 318 15.45 -14.19 -24.67
C PRO A 318 15.77 -15.52 -23.97
N TYR A 319 16.21 -15.47 -22.71
CA TYR A 319 16.57 -16.64 -21.92
C TYR A 319 15.40 -17.17 -21.08
N LEU A 320 14.19 -16.62 -21.27
CA LEU A 320 12.99 -17.01 -20.55
C LEU A 320 12.44 -18.36 -21.02
N PRO A 321 12.15 -19.31 -20.11
CA PRO A 321 11.29 -20.44 -20.44
C PRO A 321 9.86 -19.92 -20.73
N GLY A 322 9.36 -20.22 -21.92
CA GLY A 322 8.13 -19.62 -22.46
C GLY A 322 8.35 -18.26 -23.14
N TYR A 323 9.59 -17.90 -23.49
CA TYR A 323 9.91 -16.67 -24.23
C TYR A 323 9.03 -16.49 -25.46
N GLU A 324 8.79 -17.53 -26.26
CA GLU A 324 7.95 -17.43 -27.47
C GLU A 324 6.54 -16.92 -27.15
N THR A 325 5.92 -17.42 -26.08
CA THR A 325 4.60 -16.95 -25.63
C THR A 325 4.64 -15.51 -25.13
N ILE A 326 5.72 -15.12 -24.43
CA ILE A 326 5.93 -13.76 -23.93
C ILE A 326 6.25 -12.80 -25.08
N SER A 327 7.06 -13.22 -26.06
CA SER A 327 7.46 -12.45 -27.23
C SER A 327 6.31 -12.28 -28.18
N ASP A 328 5.46 -13.29 -28.40
CA ASP A 328 4.25 -13.18 -29.23
C ASP A 328 3.25 -12.23 -28.58
N ARG A 329 3.06 -12.35 -27.26
CA ARG A 329 2.27 -11.38 -26.51
C ARG A 329 2.88 -9.99 -26.61
N LEU A 330 4.19 -9.81 -26.43
CA LEU A 330 4.94 -8.55 -26.55
C LEU A 330 4.85 -7.93 -27.96
N THR A 331 4.93 -8.76 -29.00
CA THR A 331 4.90 -8.36 -30.41
C THR A 331 3.50 -7.98 -30.85
N SER A 332 2.47 -8.69 -30.38
CA SER A 332 1.06 -8.25 -30.50
C SER A 332 0.80 -6.93 -29.76
N MET A 333 1.63 -6.57 -28.75
CA MET A 333 1.57 -5.23 -28.11
C MET A 333 2.15 -4.13 -29.00
N THR A 334 3.25 -4.39 -29.71
CA THR A 334 3.98 -3.40 -30.51
C THR A 334 3.42 -3.24 -31.93
N ALA A 335 2.69 -4.25 -32.43
CA ALA A 335 1.98 -4.21 -33.71
C ALA A 335 0.79 -3.21 -33.76
N LEU A 336 0.44 -2.55 -32.64
CA LEU A 336 -0.54 -1.46 -32.56
C LEU A 336 -0.13 -0.15 -33.29
N LYS A 337 0.94 -0.19 -34.09
CA LYS A 337 1.50 0.95 -34.81
C LYS A 337 0.85 1.27 -36.16
N THR A 338 -0.15 0.51 -36.62
CA THR A 338 -0.92 0.80 -37.83
C THR A 338 -2.41 1.01 -37.51
N ASP A 339 -2.80 2.27 -37.42
CA ASP A 339 -4.16 2.87 -37.44
C ASP A 339 -5.26 2.45 -36.44
N THR A 340 -5.16 1.31 -35.77
CA THR A 340 -6.26 0.81 -34.91
C THR A 340 -6.27 1.40 -33.49
N SER A 341 -5.14 1.91 -32.99
CA SER A 341 -5.01 2.37 -31.60
C SER A 341 -5.62 3.74 -31.31
N MET A 342 -5.66 4.64 -32.30
CA MET A 342 -6.24 5.98 -32.14
C MET A 342 -7.77 5.92 -32.25
N THR A 343 -8.30 5.12 -33.17
CA THR A 343 -9.74 4.81 -33.31
C THR A 343 -10.27 4.00 -32.13
N ALA A 344 -9.50 3.03 -31.60
CA ALA A 344 -9.89 2.30 -30.38
C ALA A 344 -9.91 3.20 -29.13
N ARG A 345 -9.00 4.18 -29.02
CA ARG A 345 -9.00 5.15 -27.91
C ARG A 345 -10.12 6.17 -28.02
N GLN A 346 -10.43 6.64 -29.22
CA GLN A 346 -11.62 7.46 -29.48
C GLN A 346 -12.90 6.67 -29.14
N GLY A 347 -12.98 5.39 -29.53
CA GLY A 347 -14.09 4.52 -29.15
C GLY A 347 -14.24 4.32 -27.63
N ILE A 348 -13.13 4.17 -26.89
CA ILE A 348 -13.15 4.13 -25.42
C ILE A 348 -13.61 5.47 -24.84
N ALA A 349 -13.13 6.60 -25.36
CA ALA A 349 -13.56 7.92 -24.89
C ALA A 349 -15.04 8.19 -25.19
N GLN A 350 -15.55 7.77 -26.35
CA GLN A 350 -16.97 7.83 -26.70
C GLN A 350 -17.80 6.95 -25.76
N MET A 351 -17.38 5.69 -25.57
CA MET A 351 -18.04 4.76 -24.65
C MET A 351 -18.08 5.28 -23.22
N ILE A 352 -16.99 5.89 -22.73
CA ILE A 352 -16.94 6.55 -21.43
C ILE A 352 -17.95 7.68 -21.38
N TRP A 353 -17.94 8.54 -22.39
CA TRP A 353 -18.80 9.71 -22.47
C TRP A 353 -20.27 9.32 -22.49
N ASP A 354 -20.64 8.30 -23.26
CA ASP A 354 -22.02 7.85 -23.39
C ASP A 354 -22.49 7.14 -22.11
N ALA A 355 -21.69 6.23 -21.55
CA ALA A 355 -22.00 5.59 -20.27
C ALA A 355 -22.13 6.60 -19.11
N TRP A 356 -21.32 7.68 -19.13
CA TRP A 356 -21.31 8.70 -18.08
C TRP A 356 -22.40 9.77 -18.25
N LYS A 357 -22.87 10.02 -19.48
CA LYS A 357 -24.09 10.81 -19.74
C LYS A 357 -25.35 10.09 -19.32
N ASP A 358 -25.44 8.80 -19.61
CA ASP A 358 -26.63 8.00 -19.34
C ASP A 358 -26.79 7.71 -17.85
N ASN A 359 -25.69 7.76 -17.08
CA ASN A 359 -25.68 7.57 -15.63
C ASN A 359 -25.04 8.76 -14.89
N PRO A 360 -25.66 9.95 -14.90
CA PRO A 360 -25.07 11.15 -14.32
C PRO A 360 -24.93 11.08 -12.80
N ILE A 361 -25.83 10.35 -12.15
CA ILE A 361 -25.80 10.07 -10.71
C ILE A 361 -24.71 9.03 -10.37
N GLY A 362 -24.27 8.25 -11.35
CA GLY A 362 -23.42 7.08 -11.17
C GLY A 362 -24.23 5.82 -10.83
N THR A 363 -23.55 4.67 -10.91
CA THR A 363 -24.07 3.36 -10.51
C THR A 363 -23.78 3.04 -9.05
N GLY A 364 -22.87 3.78 -8.41
CA GLY A 364 -22.51 3.63 -7.00
C GLY A 364 -21.44 2.56 -6.75
N MET A 365 -20.85 2.57 -5.55
CA MET A 365 -19.92 1.52 -5.11
C MET A 365 -20.59 0.14 -5.12
N GLY A 366 -19.83 -0.91 -5.36
CA GLY A 366 -20.30 -2.28 -5.47
C GLY A 366 -20.80 -2.66 -6.86
N SER A 367 -20.82 -1.73 -7.82
CA SER A 367 -21.26 -1.97 -9.20
C SER A 367 -20.21 -2.69 -10.05
N PHE A 368 -18.93 -2.57 -9.67
CA PHE A 368 -17.80 -3.08 -10.44
C PHE A 368 -16.75 -3.72 -9.54
N GLY A 369 -16.00 -4.69 -10.08
CA GLY A 369 -14.87 -5.29 -9.38
C GLY A 369 -15.27 -6.35 -8.35
N VAL A 370 -14.39 -6.63 -7.37
CA VAL A 370 -14.48 -7.82 -6.51
C VAL A 370 -15.69 -7.80 -5.56
N GLY A 371 -16.22 -6.62 -5.23
CA GLY A 371 -17.42 -6.46 -4.40
C GLY A 371 -18.67 -7.06 -5.04
N THR A 372 -18.77 -7.08 -6.37
CA THR A 372 -19.90 -7.67 -7.10
C THR A 372 -20.12 -9.16 -6.83
N ARG A 373 -19.08 -9.88 -6.34
CA ARG A 373 -19.19 -11.29 -5.93
C ARG A 373 -20.14 -11.52 -4.74
N LEU A 374 -20.45 -10.46 -4.01
CA LEU A 374 -21.41 -10.47 -2.91
C LEU A 374 -22.84 -10.16 -3.38
N SER A 375 -23.05 -9.87 -4.68
CA SER A 375 -24.35 -9.59 -5.25
C SER A 375 -25.30 -10.78 -5.08
N SER A 376 -26.58 -10.49 -4.85
CA SER A 376 -27.69 -11.44 -4.89
C SER A 376 -28.13 -11.75 -6.31
N ASP A 377 -27.81 -10.87 -7.27
CA ASP A 377 -28.13 -11.00 -8.69
C ASP A 377 -26.95 -11.62 -9.46
N PRO A 378 -27.09 -12.84 -10.00
CA PRO A 378 -26.04 -13.53 -10.78
C PRO A 378 -25.65 -12.77 -12.05
N SER A 379 -26.53 -11.94 -12.62
CA SER A 379 -26.26 -11.18 -13.85
C SER A 379 -25.32 -9.98 -13.62
N LYS A 380 -25.21 -9.53 -12.37
CA LYS A 380 -24.32 -8.44 -11.93
C LYS A 380 -23.05 -8.94 -11.24
N ALA A 381 -22.95 -10.24 -11.00
CA ALA A 381 -21.75 -10.83 -10.44
C ALA A 381 -20.59 -10.69 -11.42
N ASN A 382 -19.49 -10.09 -10.98
CA ASN A 382 -18.24 -9.90 -11.74
C ASN A 382 -18.33 -8.99 -12.98
N THR A 383 -19.22 -7.99 -13.00
CA THR A 383 -19.14 -6.89 -13.98
C THR A 383 -17.84 -6.10 -13.76
N GLY A 384 -16.80 -6.43 -14.52
CA GLY A 384 -15.50 -5.75 -14.48
C GLY A 384 -15.27 -4.99 -15.78
N PHE A 385 -15.13 -3.67 -15.70
CA PHE A 385 -14.53 -2.93 -16.81
C PHE A 385 -13.00 -3.05 -16.73
N ASP A 386 -12.36 -3.41 -17.84
CA ASP A 386 -10.88 -3.46 -17.96
C ASP A 386 -10.20 -2.09 -17.84
N ASN A 387 -11.00 -1.02 -17.72
CA ASN A 387 -10.53 0.35 -17.56
C ASN A 387 -11.00 0.96 -16.23
N GLY A 388 -10.06 1.15 -15.31
CA GLY A 388 -10.32 1.67 -13.96
C GLY A 388 -10.87 3.11 -13.93
N TYR A 389 -10.64 3.93 -14.96
CA TYR A 389 -11.24 5.26 -15.05
C TYR A 389 -12.75 5.20 -15.21
N ILE A 390 -13.22 4.26 -16.04
CA ILE A 390 -14.66 4.07 -16.29
C ILE A 390 -15.32 3.62 -14.99
N GLY A 391 -14.72 2.63 -14.32
CA GLY A 391 -15.18 2.17 -13.01
C GLY A 391 -15.26 3.29 -11.99
N LEU A 392 -14.22 4.13 -11.87
CA LEU A 392 -14.25 5.29 -10.97
C LEU A 392 -15.33 6.31 -11.34
N MET A 393 -15.43 6.70 -12.61
CA MET A 393 -16.38 7.71 -13.06
C MET A 393 -17.84 7.24 -12.93
N LEU A 394 -18.11 5.97 -13.22
CA LEU A 394 -19.43 5.37 -13.05
C LEU A 394 -19.78 5.13 -11.58
N SER A 395 -18.83 4.64 -10.76
CA SER A 395 -19.08 4.41 -9.33
C SER A 395 -19.36 5.71 -8.57
N TYR A 396 -18.63 6.79 -8.88
CA TYR A 396 -18.76 8.07 -8.16
C TYR A 396 -19.74 9.06 -8.80
N GLY A 397 -20.13 8.87 -10.07
CA GLY A 397 -20.96 9.83 -10.80
C GLY A 397 -20.31 11.21 -10.93
N TRP A 398 -21.06 12.20 -11.41
CA TRP A 398 -20.52 13.56 -11.59
C TRP A 398 -20.21 14.25 -10.26
N VAL A 399 -21.14 14.16 -9.31
CA VAL A 399 -21.04 14.82 -8.01
C VAL A 399 -19.90 14.23 -7.19
N GLY A 400 -19.87 12.89 -7.05
CA GLY A 400 -18.80 12.22 -6.31
C GLY A 400 -17.43 12.42 -6.97
N MET A 401 -17.35 12.41 -8.30
CA MET A 401 -16.09 12.64 -9.01
C MET A 401 -15.54 14.05 -8.79
N LEU A 402 -16.39 15.07 -8.73
CA LEU A 402 -15.96 16.44 -8.43
C LEU A 402 -15.33 16.55 -7.03
N PHE A 403 -15.97 15.97 -6.02
CA PHE A 403 -15.42 15.93 -4.66
C PHE A 403 -14.15 15.08 -4.58
N PHE A 404 -14.08 13.97 -5.32
CA PHE A 404 -12.92 13.11 -5.41
C PHE A 404 -11.71 13.85 -6.00
N MET A 405 -11.88 14.52 -7.14
CA MET A 405 -10.82 15.30 -7.80
C MET A 405 -10.37 16.49 -6.95
N ARG A 406 -11.31 17.21 -6.31
CA ARG A 406 -10.99 18.25 -5.34
C ARG A 406 -10.17 17.70 -4.18
N GLY A 407 -10.56 16.54 -3.64
CA GLY A 407 -9.87 15.86 -2.57
C GLY A 407 -8.44 15.48 -2.94
N LEU A 408 -8.23 14.88 -4.11
CA LEU A 408 -6.92 14.50 -4.63
C LEU A 408 -6.01 15.73 -4.83
N TRP A 409 -6.55 16.82 -5.37
CA TRP A 409 -5.82 18.07 -5.54
C TRP A 409 -5.42 18.72 -4.21
N LEU A 410 -6.32 18.74 -3.21
CA LEU A 410 -6.01 19.23 -1.87
C LEU A 410 -4.99 18.34 -1.17
N LEU A 411 -5.05 17.03 -1.37
CA LEU A 411 -4.09 16.07 -0.83
C LEU A 411 -2.69 16.31 -1.40
N LEU A 412 -2.58 16.53 -2.71
CA LEU A 412 -1.33 16.91 -3.37
C LEU A 412 -0.76 18.21 -2.77
N ARG A 413 -1.61 19.21 -2.53
CA ARG A 413 -1.21 20.47 -1.87
C ARG A 413 -0.73 20.25 -0.44
N SER A 414 -1.42 19.40 0.34
CA SER A 414 -0.99 19.10 1.71
C SER A 414 0.35 18.37 1.76
N VAL A 415 0.59 17.43 0.85
CA VAL A 415 1.87 16.72 0.75
C VAL A 415 2.99 17.69 0.41
N ARG A 416 2.78 18.56 -0.59
CA ARG A 416 3.79 19.56 -0.99
C ARG A 416 4.13 20.56 0.11
N ALA A 417 3.22 20.85 1.04
CA ALA A 417 3.54 21.73 2.17
C ALA A 417 4.69 21.20 3.05
N TYR A 418 4.90 19.88 3.09
CA TYR A 418 6.00 19.24 3.83
C TYR A 418 7.34 19.22 3.08
N SER A 419 7.41 19.73 1.84
CA SER A 419 8.68 19.77 1.08
C SER A 419 9.69 20.77 1.62
N ILE A 420 9.28 21.66 2.53
CA ILE A 420 10.13 22.68 3.14
C ILE A 420 11.12 22.04 4.13
N ASP A 421 10.72 20.95 4.79
CA ASP A 421 11.53 20.22 5.75
C ASP A 421 12.51 19.26 5.02
N PRO A 422 13.84 19.47 5.11
CA PRO A 422 14.84 18.65 4.42
C PRO A 422 14.75 17.16 4.76
N ASP A 423 14.38 16.82 6.00
CA ASP A 423 14.26 15.43 6.45
C ASP A 423 13.06 14.73 5.81
N ARG A 424 12.04 15.52 5.41
CA ARG A 424 10.79 15.03 4.79
C ARG A 424 10.77 15.17 3.28
N GLU A 425 11.71 15.90 2.70
CA GLU A 425 11.80 16.16 1.26
C GLU A 425 11.85 14.85 0.42
N PRO A 426 12.60 13.79 0.79
CA PRO A 426 12.60 12.53 0.02
C PRO A 426 11.24 11.82 0.06
N TYR A 427 10.57 11.79 1.22
CA TYR A 427 9.26 11.17 1.36
C TYR A 427 8.17 11.96 0.62
N THR A 428 8.27 13.28 0.63
CA THR A 428 7.36 14.17 -0.09
C THR A 428 7.47 13.95 -1.60
N ARG A 429 8.70 13.85 -2.12
CA ARG A 429 8.94 13.52 -3.53
C ARG A 429 8.41 12.15 -3.91
N LEU A 430 8.64 11.15 -3.04
CA LEU A 430 8.11 9.81 -3.24
C LEU A 430 6.58 9.82 -3.29
N ALA A 431 5.92 10.46 -2.32
CA ALA A 431 4.46 10.60 -2.31
C ALA A 431 3.91 11.24 -3.60
N VAL A 432 4.54 12.30 -4.10
CA VAL A 432 4.13 12.93 -5.37
C VAL A 432 4.37 12.02 -6.58
N ALA A 433 5.52 11.35 -6.64
CA ALA A 433 5.82 10.38 -7.68
C ALA A 433 4.78 9.25 -7.72
N PHE A 434 4.34 8.78 -6.55
CA PHE A 434 3.31 7.76 -6.42
C PHE A 434 1.92 8.22 -6.85
N MET A 435 1.54 9.45 -6.50
CA MET A 435 0.28 10.03 -6.97
C MET A 435 0.27 10.10 -8.51
N VAL A 436 1.38 10.47 -9.15
CA VAL A 436 1.50 10.47 -10.62
C VAL A 436 1.49 9.06 -11.19
N ALA A 437 2.27 8.14 -10.64
CA ALA A 437 2.33 6.75 -11.09
C ALA A 437 0.94 6.10 -11.03
N TYR A 438 0.22 6.26 -9.92
CA TYR A 438 -1.11 5.70 -9.73
C TYR A 438 -2.14 6.33 -10.68
N ALA A 439 -2.05 7.64 -10.88
CA ALA A 439 -2.87 8.35 -11.87
C ALA A 439 -2.60 7.87 -13.29
N VAL A 440 -1.42 7.33 -13.62
CA VAL A 440 -1.13 6.74 -14.94
C VAL A 440 -1.51 5.26 -15.02
N TYR A 441 -1.39 4.55 -13.90
CA TYR A 441 -1.57 3.11 -13.81
C TYR A 441 -3.03 2.67 -14.00
N THR A 442 -3.93 3.31 -13.24
CA THR A 442 -5.38 3.09 -13.14
C THR A 442 -5.86 1.68 -13.47
N GLY A 443 -5.33 0.72 -12.73
CA GLY A 443 -5.94 -0.58 -12.50
C GLY A 443 -6.44 -0.68 -11.07
N SER A 444 -7.75 -0.86 -10.89
CA SER A 444 -8.43 -1.14 -9.61
C SER A 444 -8.28 -0.08 -8.49
N ALA A 445 -9.39 0.57 -8.14
CA ALA A 445 -9.51 1.49 -7.00
C ALA A 445 -9.74 0.80 -5.64
N TYR A 446 -9.39 -0.48 -5.53
CA TYR A 446 -9.57 -1.27 -4.31
C TYR A 446 -8.35 -2.14 -4.00
N GLY A 447 -8.27 -2.60 -2.74
CA GLY A 447 -7.35 -3.64 -2.30
C GLY A 447 -5.97 -3.14 -1.83
N ALA A 448 -5.01 -4.05 -1.80
CA ALA A 448 -3.66 -3.81 -1.29
C ALA A 448 -2.95 -2.63 -1.97
N GLY A 449 -3.16 -2.43 -3.27
CA GLY A 449 -2.55 -1.32 -4.01
C GLY A 449 -2.98 0.06 -3.49
N VAL A 450 -4.24 0.22 -3.09
CA VAL A 450 -4.74 1.47 -2.50
C VAL A 450 -4.17 1.69 -1.11
N PHE A 451 -4.09 0.63 -0.30
CA PHE A 451 -3.47 0.69 1.02
C PHE A 451 -2.01 1.15 0.94
N VAL A 452 -1.20 0.53 0.07
CA VAL A 452 0.21 0.90 -0.04
C VAL A 452 0.38 2.28 -0.69
N LEU A 453 -0.48 2.66 -1.63
CA LEU A 453 -0.51 4.04 -2.15
C LEU A 453 -0.71 5.06 -1.03
N LEU A 454 -1.76 4.87 -0.21
CA LEU A 454 -2.07 5.78 0.89
C LEU A 454 -0.97 5.77 1.95
N LEU A 455 -0.35 4.62 2.21
CA LEU A 455 0.82 4.52 3.09
C LEU A 455 2.00 5.37 2.57
N VAL A 456 2.31 5.31 1.27
CA VAL A 456 3.38 6.13 0.68
C VAL A 456 3.03 7.62 0.71
N ILE A 457 1.78 7.98 0.46
CA ILE A 457 1.28 9.36 0.58
C ILE A 457 1.37 9.86 2.04
N ALA A 458 1.22 8.96 3.01
CA ALA A 458 1.25 9.27 4.43
C ALA A 458 2.67 9.50 4.99
N LEU A 459 3.73 9.04 4.31
CA LEU A 459 5.12 9.14 4.78
C LEU A 459 5.59 10.54 5.21
N PRO A 460 5.29 11.65 4.48
CA PRO A 460 5.68 12.99 4.90
C PRO A 460 4.86 13.55 6.07
N PHE A 461 3.71 12.94 6.40
CA PHE A 461 2.87 13.40 7.49
C PHE A 461 3.46 13.02 8.85
N GLY A 462 3.12 13.82 9.86
CA GLY A 462 3.55 13.62 11.24
C GLY A 462 3.87 14.93 11.92
N ILE A 463 3.83 14.90 13.24
CA ILE A 463 4.16 16.06 14.07
C ILE A 463 5.68 16.24 14.01
N SER A 464 6.14 17.46 13.75
CA SER A 464 7.56 17.81 13.95
C SER A 464 7.93 17.43 15.38
N LYS A 465 9.15 16.89 15.59
CA LYS A 465 9.59 16.37 16.90
C LYS A 465 8.99 17.21 18.02
N PRO A 466 8.42 16.62 19.09
CA PRO A 466 8.24 17.41 20.30
C PRO A 466 9.60 18.03 20.55
N VAL A 467 9.66 19.37 20.52
CA VAL A 467 10.72 20.08 21.24
C VAL A 467 10.65 19.39 22.58
N ALA A 468 11.72 18.68 22.95
CA ALA A 468 11.82 18.08 24.28
C ALA A 468 11.22 19.13 25.21
N GLU A 469 10.19 18.75 25.99
CA GLU A 469 9.72 19.65 27.04
C GLU A 469 11.00 20.20 27.63
N VAL A 470 11.23 21.50 27.42
CA VAL A 470 12.24 22.19 28.20
C VAL A 470 11.66 21.94 29.57
N GLU A 471 12.22 20.94 30.30
CA GLU A 471 11.98 20.80 31.72
C GLU A 471 12.07 22.24 32.18
N PRO A 472 10.95 22.84 32.65
CA PRO A 472 10.99 24.25 33.00
C PRO A 472 12.17 24.35 33.92
N GLU A 473 13.21 25.04 33.46
CA GLU A 473 14.49 25.15 34.15
C GLU A 473 14.08 25.36 35.59
N PRO A 474 14.35 24.40 36.51
CA PRO A 474 13.66 24.35 37.78
C PRO A 474 13.79 25.76 38.30
N LEU A 475 12.65 26.42 38.47
CA LEU A 475 12.62 27.83 38.80
C LEU A 475 13.16 27.89 40.22
N PHE A 476 14.48 27.79 40.36
CA PHE A 476 15.25 28.39 41.41
C PHE A 476 15.04 29.87 41.16
N VAL A 477 13.84 30.32 41.53
CA VAL A 477 13.67 31.59 42.19
C VAL A 477 14.65 31.48 43.34
N ASP A 478 15.87 31.92 43.07
CA ASP A 478 16.82 32.26 44.09
C ASP A 478 16.10 33.35 44.90
N ALA A 479 15.36 32.93 45.93
CA ALA A 479 14.55 33.79 46.77
C ALA A 479 15.43 34.83 47.49
N ALA A 480 16.75 34.68 47.40
CA ALA A 480 17.75 35.64 47.85
C ALA A 480 18.15 36.69 46.79
N ARG A 481 17.69 36.63 45.53
CA ARG A 481 17.96 37.69 44.51
C ARG A 481 17.52 39.10 44.95
N PRO A 482 16.37 39.30 45.64
CA PRO A 482 16.02 40.61 46.18
C PRO A 482 16.93 41.05 47.34
N LEU A 483 17.47 40.09 48.12
CA LEU A 483 18.35 40.34 49.26
C LEU A 483 19.78 40.67 48.83
N ARG A 484 20.33 40.00 47.80
CA ARG A 484 21.65 40.32 47.22
C ARG A 484 21.70 41.65 46.46
N ARG A 485 20.55 42.19 46.04
CA ARG A 485 20.50 43.57 45.49
C ARG A 485 20.47 44.64 46.58
N ARG A 486 20.04 44.31 47.80
CA ARG A 486 20.02 45.25 48.94
C ARG A 486 21.30 45.21 49.77
N LEU A 487 21.98 44.07 49.80
CA LEU A 487 23.31 43.92 50.37
C LEU A 487 24.29 44.05 49.22
N GLY A 488 24.86 45.24 49.02
CA GLY A 488 25.88 45.49 47.99
C GLY A 488 27.03 44.48 48.05
N PRO A 489 27.92 44.45 47.03
CA PRO A 489 28.94 43.41 46.90
C PRO A 489 29.76 43.30 48.19
N THR A 490 29.62 42.16 48.89
CA THR A 490 30.51 41.82 49.99
C THR A 490 31.89 41.58 49.41
N GLU A 491 32.81 42.51 49.64
CA GLU A 491 34.21 42.32 49.33
C GLU A 491 34.72 41.00 49.95
N PRO A 492 35.54 40.23 49.22
CA PRO A 492 36.19 39.07 49.82
C PRO A 492 37.16 39.55 50.90
N ILE A 493 36.92 39.10 52.13
CA ILE A 493 37.83 39.28 53.27
C ILE A 493 39.20 38.74 52.86
N ARG A 494 40.17 39.64 52.70
CA ARG A 494 41.59 39.29 52.60
C ARG A 494 42.02 38.67 53.93
N THR A 495 42.00 37.35 54.05
CA THR A 495 42.75 36.65 55.09
C THR A 495 44.23 36.80 54.79
N ARG A 496 44.87 37.72 55.51
CA ARG A 496 46.32 37.82 55.64
C ARG A 496 46.82 36.86 56.72
N ALA A 497 48.01 36.34 56.44
CA ALA A 497 49.09 35.92 57.36
C ALA A 497 49.13 34.44 57.81
N PRO A 498 50.29 33.92 58.30
CA PRO A 498 51.62 34.54 58.44
C PRO A 498 52.75 33.75 57.74
N ARG A 499 53.98 34.27 57.93
CA ARG A 499 55.29 33.85 57.38
C ARG A 499 55.64 32.38 57.51
#